data_AF-A0A8J3XA55-F1
#
_entry.id   AF-A0A8J3XA55-F1
#
_cell.length_a   1.000
_cell.length_b   1.000
_cell.length_c   1.000
_cell.angle_alpha   90.00
_cell.angle_beta   90.00
_cell.angle_gamma   90.00
#
_symmetry.space_group_name_H-M   'P 1'
#
loop_
_entity.id
_entity.type
_entity.pdbx_description
1 polymer ?
#
loop_
_entity_poly.entity_id
_entity_poly.type
_entity_poly.pdbx_seq_one_letter_code
_entity_poly.pdbx_strand_id
1 'polypeptide(L)'
;MGLTKADVAAIAKNADSSMSTKIVKTLAHHGTKPAAVAHALALTPMSAPQRRKLLYALVKSSPEGAARLSLLANVDARLRVELPTRLANTPLTLVNFGVSTTDEMADLITARLTRMETGAASLAEFQAGLDGWRRNIVGSVLFERLIKYDPHLSLFINKYGTDFIRIINNDIADKPRALLGVDGKARTVSELFGPPRKVVKVALVGPDDVTREFTDFGQLAVNPQDWWAFLPIELKLERALAGVAGQFSEFRPRLSVAKSMIATVIEGGEEVQHIIKPAQLVFLRHDLGQTVIAPTSAKQIAAIRASGPIDPSSIASIVDFGPAFSHKHQSMYYRARVLVDRRWLEELIMPLTDP
;
A
#
# COMPACT_ATOMS: atom_id res chain seq x y z
N MET A 1 16.68 48.11 17.80
CA MET A 1 17.40 47.34 18.82
C MET A 1 16.85 45.92 18.80
N GLY A 2 17.69 44.92 18.55
CA GLY A 2 17.26 43.54 18.40
C GLY A 2 16.99 42.87 19.74
N LEU A 3 15.95 42.03 19.77
CA LEU A 3 15.64 41.13 20.89
C LEU A 3 16.80 40.14 21.10
N THR A 4 17.18 39.94 22.35
CA THR A 4 18.29 39.08 22.71
C THR A 4 17.93 37.61 22.52
N LYS A 5 18.92 36.74 22.44
CA LYS A 5 18.71 35.28 22.36
C LYS A 5 17.86 34.72 23.52
N ALA A 6 17.85 35.39 24.68
CA ALA A 6 17.02 35.04 25.83
C ALA A 6 15.53 35.39 25.58
N ASP A 7 15.24 36.50 24.92
CA ASP A 7 13.88 36.91 24.53
C ASP A 7 13.28 35.96 23.49
N VAL A 8 14.11 35.47 22.56
CA VAL A 8 13.69 34.49 21.53
C VAL A 8 13.30 33.13 22.15
N ALA A 9 13.98 32.70 23.22
CA ALA A 9 13.64 31.46 23.92
C ALA A 9 12.35 31.56 24.76
N ALA A 10 12.05 32.74 25.32
CA ALA A 10 10.79 33.00 26.03
C ALA A 10 9.58 33.09 25.08
N ILE A 11 9.78 33.63 23.85
CA ILE A 11 8.75 33.74 22.81
C ILE A 11 8.34 32.36 22.25
N ALA A 12 9.25 31.39 22.17
CA ALA A 12 8.95 30.03 21.72
C ALA A 12 8.04 29.24 22.71
N LYS A 13 8.00 29.65 23.99
CA LYS A 13 7.23 28.96 25.03
C LYS A 13 5.79 29.47 25.17
N ASN A 14 5.46 30.62 24.58
CA ASN A 14 4.15 31.29 24.68
C ASN A 14 3.36 31.31 23.35
N ALA A 15 3.69 30.43 22.41
CA ALA A 15 3.03 30.33 21.10
C ALA A 15 1.69 29.58 21.15
N ASP A 16 0.78 30.03 22.01
CA ASP A 16 -0.67 29.81 21.86
C ASP A 16 -1.32 31.18 21.59
N SER A 17 -2.32 31.23 20.71
CA SER A 17 -3.05 32.42 20.18
C SER A 17 -2.40 33.34 19.12
N SER A 18 -1.08 33.37 18.90
CA SER A 18 -0.48 34.32 17.92
C SER A 18 -0.59 33.91 16.43
N MET A 19 -0.97 32.67 16.16
CA MET A 19 -0.96 32.11 14.81
C MET A 19 -2.17 32.58 13.98
N SER A 20 -3.36 32.67 14.57
CA SER A 20 -4.58 33.12 13.90
C SER A 20 -4.50 34.58 13.45
N THR A 21 -3.94 35.48 14.26
CA THR A 21 -3.82 36.91 13.91
C THR A 21 -2.75 37.16 12.83
N LYS A 22 -1.70 36.33 12.78
CA LYS A 22 -0.70 36.37 11.70
C LYS A 22 -1.28 35.87 10.37
N ILE A 23 -2.13 34.85 10.40
CA ILE A 23 -2.81 34.32 9.22
C ILE A 23 -3.70 35.39 8.56
N VAL A 24 -4.48 36.14 9.36
CA VAL A 24 -5.35 37.22 8.84
C VAL A 24 -4.55 38.38 8.22
N LYS A 25 -3.39 38.73 8.79
CA LYS A 25 -2.55 39.83 8.28
C LYS A 25 -1.76 39.46 7.01
N THR A 26 -1.38 38.19 6.87
CA THR A 26 -0.71 37.67 5.67
C THR A 26 -1.66 37.52 4.47
N LEU A 27 -2.94 37.25 4.72
CA LEU A 27 -3.99 37.20 3.69
C LEU A 27 -4.28 38.58 3.06
N ALA A 28 -4.07 39.66 3.81
CA ALA A 28 -4.32 41.04 3.34
C ALA A 28 -3.19 41.62 2.46
N HIS A 29 -2.05 40.94 2.30
CA HIS A 29 -0.85 41.51 1.66
C HIS A 29 -0.45 40.89 0.31
N HIS A 30 -1.03 39.76 -0.10
CA HIS A 30 -0.64 39.08 -1.34
C HIS A 30 -1.66 39.27 -2.46
N GLY A 31 -1.55 40.43 -3.10
CA GLY A 31 -2.06 40.67 -4.45
C GLY A 31 -1.26 39.87 -5.49
N THR A 32 -1.99 39.28 -6.42
CA THR A 32 -1.58 38.51 -7.62
C THR A 32 -0.33 38.99 -8.36
N LYS A 33 0.54 38.08 -8.84
CA LYS A 33 1.09 38.13 -10.23
C LYS A 33 1.46 36.73 -10.81
N PRO A 34 1.19 36.43 -12.10
CA PRO A 34 1.32 35.08 -12.72
C PRO A 34 2.71 34.69 -13.25
N ALA A 35 3.75 35.52 -13.09
CA ALA A 35 5.02 35.34 -13.80
C ALA A 35 6.02 34.35 -13.14
N ALA A 36 5.73 33.82 -11.95
CA ALA A 36 6.67 32.98 -11.19
C ALA A 36 6.66 31.49 -11.61
N VAL A 37 5.61 31.02 -12.27
CA VAL A 37 5.43 29.58 -12.59
C VAL A 37 6.32 29.14 -13.76
N ALA A 38 6.50 30.00 -14.77
CA ALA A 38 7.34 29.70 -15.93
C ALA A 38 8.84 29.62 -15.59
N HIS A 39 9.29 30.38 -14.58
CA HIS A 39 10.69 30.38 -14.13
C HIS A 39 11.01 29.20 -13.21
N ALA A 40 10.02 28.66 -12.48
CA ALA A 40 10.17 27.50 -11.59
C ALA A 40 10.20 26.16 -12.34
N LEU A 41 9.54 26.06 -13.50
CA LEU A 41 9.53 24.85 -14.34
C LEU A 41 10.83 24.66 -15.14
N ALA A 42 11.68 25.68 -15.23
CA ALA A 42 12.87 25.67 -16.09
C ALA A 42 14.18 25.24 -15.39
N LEU A 43 14.23 25.04 -14.06
CA LEU A 43 15.50 24.85 -13.35
C LEU A 43 15.49 23.70 -12.32
N THR A 44 16.36 22.70 -12.58
CA THR A 44 17.03 21.72 -11.68
C THR A 44 16.34 20.39 -11.30
N PRO A 45 17.07 19.23 -11.35
CA PRO A 45 16.58 17.94 -10.87
C PRO A 45 16.46 17.93 -9.34
N MET A 46 15.26 18.15 -8.83
CA MET A 46 14.99 18.12 -7.39
C MET A 46 14.73 16.69 -6.88
N SER A 47 15.26 16.39 -5.68
CA SER A 47 14.94 15.15 -4.94
C SER A 47 13.44 15.09 -4.56
N ALA A 48 12.87 13.90 -4.42
CA ALA A 48 11.44 13.72 -4.15
C ALA A 48 10.93 14.43 -2.87
N PRO A 49 11.69 14.52 -1.76
CA PRO A 49 11.29 15.31 -0.58
C PRO A 49 11.26 16.82 -0.84
N GLN A 50 12.24 17.36 -1.58
CA GLN A 50 12.31 18.78 -1.93
C GLN A 50 11.21 19.16 -2.93
N ARG A 51 10.93 18.28 -3.90
CA ARG A 51 9.80 18.44 -4.83
C ARG A 51 8.46 18.43 -4.11
N ARG A 52 8.26 17.53 -3.14
CA ARG A 52 7.06 17.52 -2.29
C ARG A 52 6.93 18.77 -1.43
N LYS A 53 8.03 19.27 -0.86
CA LYS A 53 8.04 20.52 -0.09
C LYS A 53 7.72 21.74 -0.95
N LEU A 54 8.22 21.77 -2.19
CA LEU A 54 7.93 22.84 -3.15
C LEU A 54 6.50 22.75 -3.70
N LEU A 55 6.00 21.56 -4.03
CA LEU A 55 4.60 21.30 -4.39
C LEU A 55 3.66 21.71 -3.27
N TYR A 56 3.96 21.33 -2.03
CA TYR A 56 3.19 21.73 -0.85
C TYR A 56 3.18 23.26 -0.67
N ALA A 57 4.32 23.93 -0.89
CA ALA A 57 4.40 25.39 -0.87
C ALA A 57 3.60 26.05 -2.03
N LEU A 58 3.62 25.44 -3.21
CA LEU A 58 2.90 25.91 -4.41
C LEU A 58 1.38 25.75 -4.27
N VAL A 59 0.93 24.57 -3.82
CA VAL A 59 -0.47 24.29 -3.43
C VAL A 59 -0.92 25.36 -2.42
N LYS A 60 -0.17 25.55 -1.34
CA LYS A 60 -0.51 26.54 -0.30
C LYS A 60 -0.51 28.00 -0.77
N SER A 61 0.23 28.35 -1.82
CA SER A 61 0.36 29.73 -2.33
C SER A 61 -0.71 30.15 -3.34
N SER A 62 -1.58 29.23 -3.75
CA SER A 62 -2.69 29.50 -4.69
C SER A 62 -4.05 29.41 -4.00
N PRO A 63 -5.07 30.19 -4.41
CA PRO A 63 -6.44 30.05 -3.92
C PRO A 63 -6.97 28.61 -4.07
N GLU A 64 -6.58 27.91 -5.13
CA GLU A 64 -6.98 26.52 -5.36
C GLU A 64 -6.37 25.55 -4.35
N GLY A 65 -5.09 25.67 -4.03
CA GLY A 65 -4.50 24.74 -3.07
C GLY A 65 -4.82 25.09 -1.62
N ALA A 66 -5.16 26.34 -1.30
CA ALA A 66 -5.84 26.67 -0.04
C ALA A 66 -7.21 25.97 0.06
N ALA A 67 -7.99 25.96 -1.03
CA ALA A 67 -9.26 25.24 -1.09
C ALA A 67 -9.10 23.72 -0.95
N ARG A 68 -8.06 23.12 -1.55
CA ARG A 68 -7.74 21.68 -1.39
C ARG A 68 -7.35 21.32 0.04
N LEU A 69 -6.50 22.14 0.68
CA LEU A 69 -6.13 21.95 2.08
C LEU A 69 -7.34 22.08 3.02
N SER A 70 -8.24 23.04 2.74
CA SER A 70 -9.50 23.16 3.48
C SER A 70 -10.40 21.94 3.29
N LEU A 71 -10.46 21.38 2.08
CA LEU A 71 -11.22 20.16 1.82
C LEU A 71 -10.65 18.96 2.57
N LEU A 72 -9.32 18.79 2.56
CA LEU A 72 -8.64 17.74 3.33
C LEU A 72 -8.87 17.89 4.85
N ALA A 73 -8.82 19.11 5.37
CA ALA A 73 -9.10 19.38 6.78
C ALA A 73 -10.55 19.07 7.17
N ASN A 74 -11.52 19.44 6.31
CA ASN A 74 -12.92 19.11 6.52
C ASN A 74 -13.17 17.60 6.48
N VAL A 75 -12.53 16.90 5.55
CA VAL A 75 -12.54 15.45 5.44
C VAL A 75 -11.98 14.80 6.71
N ASP A 76 -10.82 15.26 7.19
CA ASP A 76 -10.19 14.73 8.41
C ASP A 76 -11.10 14.92 9.63
N ALA A 77 -11.65 16.14 9.81
CA ALA A 77 -12.57 16.44 10.89
C ALA A 77 -13.81 15.54 10.86
N ARG A 78 -14.39 15.30 9.68
CA ARG A 78 -15.55 14.43 9.52
C ARG A 78 -15.23 12.96 9.74
N LEU A 79 -14.09 12.47 9.25
CA LEU A 79 -13.63 11.12 9.55
C LEU A 79 -13.54 10.91 11.06
N ARG A 80 -12.93 11.84 11.81
CA ARG A 80 -12.81 11.71 13.27
C ARG A 80 -14.15 11.66 14.00
N VAL A 81 -15.14 12.40 13.51
CA VAL A 81 -16.50 12.42 14.10
C VAL A 81 -17.31 11.18 13.71
N GLU A 82 -17.31 10.81 12.43
CA GLU A 82 -18.22 9.79 11.90
C GLU A 82 -17.65 8.36 12.03
N LEU A 83 -16.34 8.17 11.97
CA LEU A 83 -15.71 6.84 11.91
C LEU A 83 -16.08 5.92 13.08
N PRO A 84 -16.21 6.37 14.35
CA PRO A 84 -16.70 5.52 15.44
C PRO A 84 -18.08 4.92 15.16
N THR A 85 -19.00 5.73 14.63
CA THR A 85 -20.37 5.29 14.29
C THR A 85 -20.34 4.35 13.09
N ARG A 86 -19.52 4.65 12.06
CA ARG A 86 -19.37 3.79 10.88
C ARG A 86 -18.79 2.43 11.24
N LEU A 87 -17.77 2.38 12.10
CA LEU A 87 -17.21 1.12 12.60
C LEU A 87 -18.26 0.29 13.33
N ALA A 88 -19.06 0.91 14.20
CA ALA A 88 -20.14 0.23 14.93
C ALA A 88 -21.21 -0.39 14.02
N ASN A 89 -21.37 0.11 12.79
CA ASN A 89 -22.30 -0.43 11.79
C ASN A 89 -21.71 -1.57 10.93
N THR A 90 -20.47 -1.96 11.20
CA THR A 90 -19.77 -3.03 10.47
C THR A 90 -19.26 -4.09 11.45
N PRO A 91 -19.01 -5.33 10.99
CA PRO A 91 -18.36 -6.33 11.82
C PRO A 91 -16.83 -6.13 11.89
N LEU A 92 -16.30 -5.04 11.32
CA LEU A 92 -14.87 -4.72 11.31
C LEU A 92 -14.49 -3.99 12.61
N THR A 93 -13.27 -4.24 13.05
CA THR A 93 -12.68 -3.63 14.25
C THR A 93 -11.34 -2.98 13.90
N LEU A 94 -10.88 -2.07 14.75
CA LEU A 94 -9.58 -1.39 14.60
C LEU A 94 -8.41 -2.39 14.54
N VAL A 95 -8.49 -3.48 15.31
CA VAL A 95 -7.49 -4.56 15.32
C VAL A 95 -7.32 -5.20 13.95
N ASN A 96 -8.40 -5.33 13.16
CA ASN A 96 -8.30 -5.88 11.80
C ASN A 96 -7.36 -5.05 10.91
N PHE A 97 -7.20 -3.75 11.20
CA PHE A 97 -6.36 -2.84 10.43
C PHE A 97 -4.99 -2.58 11.08
N GLY A 98 -4.68 -3.25 12.19
CA GLY A 98 -3.44 -3.04 12.94
C GLY A 98 -3.32 -1.64 13.54
N VAL A 99 -4.45 -1.06 13.96
CA VAL A 99 -4.50 0.22 14.67
C VAL A 99 -5.25 0.06 15.98
N SER A 100 -4.97 0.93 16.94
CA SER A 100 -5.53 0.86 18.29
C SER A 100 -6.66 1.87 18.50
N THR A 101 -6.70 2.95 17.71
CA THR A 101 -7.66 4.05 17.87
C THR A 101 -8.30 4.46 16.56
N THR A 102 -9.48 5.08 16.64
CA THR A 102 -10.14 5.69 15.47
C THR A 102 -9.35 6.86 14.90
N ASP A 103 -8.61 7.57 15.75
CA ASP A 103 -7.72 8.66 15.32
C ASP A 103 -6.56 8.13 14.46
N GLU A 104 -5.90 7.04 14.86
CA GLU A 104 -4.87 6.39 14.04
C GLU A 104 -5.43 5.94 12.67
N MET A 105 -6.67 5.45 12.64
CA MET A 105 -7.32 5.06 11.40
C MET A 105 -7.64 6.27 10.51
N ALA A 106 -8.12 7.37 11.09
CA ALA A 106 -8.34 8.63 10.37
C ALA A 106 -7.01 9.17 9.79
N ASP A 107 -5.94 9.17 10.59
CA ASP A 107 -4.61 9.60 10.17
C ASP A 107 -4.11 8.78 8.96
N LEU A 108 -4.30 7.45 8.97
CA LEU A 108 -3.94 6.58 7.84
C LEU A 108 -4.67 6.97 6.55
N ILE A 109 -5.98 7.20 6.63
CA ILE A 109 -6.82 7.56 5.48
C ILE A 109 -6.43 8.96 4.97
N THR A 110 -6.34 9.95 5.85
CA THR A 110 -5.96 11.33 5.53
C THR A 110 -4.54 11.40 4.93
N ALA A 111 -3.59 10.62 5.44
CA ALA A 111 -2.24 10.55 4.89
C ALA A 111 -2.20 9.96 3.47
N ARG A 112 -3.14 9.07 3.11
CA ARG A 112 -3.26 8.56 1.74
C ARG A 112 -3.87 9.61 0.83
N LEU A 113 -4.96 10.25 1.23
CA LEU A 113 -5.62 11.32 0.49
C LEU A 113 -4.67 12.48 0.20
N THR A 114 -3.89 12.89 1.20
CA THR A 114 -2.87 13.94 1.06
C THR A 114 -1.83 13.57 -0.01
N ARG A 115 -1.38 12.30 -0.04
CA ARG A 115 -0.44 11.84 -1.08
C ARG A 115 -1.05 11.89 -2.48
N MET A 116 -2.35 11.61 -2.61
CA MET A 116 -3.06 11.71 -3.89
C MET A 116 -3.21 13.17 -4.35
N GLU A 117 -3.53 14.08 -3.42
CA GLU A 117 -3.61 15.51 -3.70
C GLU A 117 -2.30 16.03 -4.31
N THR A 118 -1.17 15.66 -3.70
CA THR A 118 0.14 16.09 -4.21
C THR A 118 0.49 15.54 -5.60
N GLY A 119 -0.32 14.62 -6.13
CA GLY A 119 -0.20 14.08 -7.48
C GLY A 119 -1.18 14.65 -8.51
N ALA A 120 -2.22 15.39 -8.10
CA ALA A 120 -3.22 15.96 -9.01
C ALA A 120 -2.77 17.33 -9.58
N ALA A 121 -2.98 17.56 -10.88
CA ALA A 121 -2.57 18.80 -11.55
C ALA A 121 -3.53 19.98 -11.28
N SER A 122 -4.81 19.73 -10.97
CA SER A 122 -5.82 20.77 -10.71
C SER A 122 -6.82 20.40 -9.60
N LEU A 123 -7.56 21.39 -9.06
CA LEU A 123 -8.63 21.13 -8.08
C LEU A 123 -9.77 20.34 -8.72
N ALA A 124 -10.09 20.61 -9.99
CA ALA A 124 -11.08 19.87 -10.73
C ALA A 124 -10.69 18.40 -10.93
N GLU A 125 -9.42 18.12 -11.26
CA GLU A 125 -8.90 16.74 -11.34
C GLU A 125 -8.93 16.06 -9.98
N PHE A 126 -8.58 16.80 -8.92
CA PHE A 126 -8.69 16.31 -7.56
C PHE A 126 -10.17 15.93 -7.26
N GLN A 127 -11.12 16.85 -7.40
CA GLN A 127 -12.54 16.59 -7.13
C GLN A 127 -13.15 15.50 -8.02
N ALA A 128 -12.85 15.48 -9.32
CA ALA A 128 -13.28 14.41 -10.23
C ALA A 128 -12.73 13.03 -9.84
N GLY A 129 -11.60 13.02 -9.11
CA GLY A 129 -10.97 11.82 -8.58
C GLY A 129 -11.64 11.23 -7.34
N LEU A 130 -12.57 11.90 -6.67
CA LEU A 130 -13.17 11.46 -5.39
C LEU A 130 -13.77 10.05 -5.45
N ASP A 131 -14.54 9.73 -6.50
CA ASP A 131 -15.08 8.38 -6.75
C ASP A 131 -14.00 7.35 -7.08
N GLY A 132 -12.89 7.80 -7.68
CA GLY A 132 -11.68 7.02 -7.87
C GLY A 132 -10.97 6.73 -6.55
N TRP A 133 -10.93 7.72 -5.65
CA TRP A 133 -10.28 7.61 -4.35
C TRP A 133 -11.05 6.72 -3.40
N ARG A 134 -12.39 6.72 -3.43
CA ARG A 134 -13.19 5.72 -2.69
C ARG A 134 -12.66 4.33 -2.95
N ARG A 135 -12.48 4.01 -4.23
CA ARG A 135 -12.04 2.70 -4.69
C ARG A 135 -10.56 2.46 -4.41
N ASN A 136 -9.73 3.50 -4.47
CA ASN A 136 -8.33 3.41 -4.11
C ASN A 136 -8.15 3.19 -2.60
N ILE A 137 -8.82 3.96 -1.74
CA ILE A 137 -8.75 3.83 -0.28
C ILE A 137 -9.30 2.48 0.17
N VAL A 138 -10.44 2.03 -0.37
CA VAL A 138 -10.96 0.68 -0.09
C VAL A 138 -9.93 -0.39 -0.43
N GLY A 139 -9.28 -0.30 -1.58
CA GLY A 139 -8.30 -1.30 -2.02
C GLY A 139 -6.93 -1.17 -1.34
N SER A 140 -6.24 -0.06 -1.59
CA SER A 140 -4.83 0.18 -1.23
C SER A 140 -4.63 0.78 0.16
N VAL A 141 -5.70 1.01 0.92
CA VAL A 141 -5.59 1.38 2.34
C VAL A 141 -6.30 0.33 3.14
N LEU A 142 -7.63 0.26 3.09
CA LEU A 142 -8.39 -0.56 4.01
C LEU A 142 -8.19 -2.06 3.77
N PHE A 143 -8.42 -2.54 2.55
CA PHE A 143 -8.27 -3.97 2.25
C PHE A 143 -6.82 -4.41 2.39
N GLU A 144 -5.88 -3.67 1.82
CA GLU A 144 -4.45 -3.96 1.96
C GLU A 144 -4.00 -4.02 3.42
N ARG A 145 -4.41 -3.05 4.24
CA ARG A 145 -4.09 -3.01 5.67
C ARG A 145 -4.74 -4.18 6.40
N LEU A 146 -5.98 -4.52 6.09
CA LEU A 146 -6.66 -5.68 6.64
C LEU A 146 -5.87 -6.97 6.36
N ILE A 147 -5.48 -7.21 5.11
CA ILE A 147 -4.70 -8.40 4.76
C ILE A 147 -3.33 -8.42 5.46
N LYS A 148 -2.67 -7.26 5.54
CA LYS A 148 -1.30 -7.17 6.05
C LYS A 148 -1.23 -7.12 7.57
N TYR A 149 -2.25 -6.70 8.30
CA TYR A 149 -2.12 -6.42 9.73
C TYR A 149 -3.17 -7.09 10.61
N ASP A 150 -4.24 -7.66 10.04
CA ASP A 150 -5.14 -8.51 10.81
C ASP A 150 -4.35 -9.69 11.45
N PRO A 151 -4.50 -9.96 12.76
CA PRO A 151 -3.73 -11.01 13.44
C PRO A 151 -3.93 -12.40 12.83
N HIS A 152 -5.16 -12.76 12.47
CA HIS A 152 -5.48 -14.09 11.93
C HIS A 152 -4.92 -14.25 10.51
N LEU A 153 -5.09 -13.25 9.65
CA LEU A 153 -4.51 -13.28 8.31
C LEU A 153 -2.99 -13.23 8.32
N SER A 154 -2.39 -12.43 9.20
CA SER A 154 -0.94 -12.37 9.34
C SER A 154 -0.38 -13.75 9.72
N LEU A 155 -1.02 -14.47 10.64
CA LEU A 155 -0.66 -15.84 10.98
C LEU A 155 -0.82 -16.81 9.79
N PHE A 156 -1.96 -16.75 9.09
CA PHE A 156 -2.19 -17.58 7.90
C PHE A 156 -1.13 -17.34 6.82
N ILE A 157 -0.84 -16.07 6.51
CA ILE A 157 0.14 -15.64 5.51
C ILE A 157 1.55 -16.11 5.88
N ASN A 158 1.94 -15.98 7.15
CA ASN A 158 3.26 -16.41 7.62
C ASN A 158 3.39 -17.94 7.56
N LYS A 159 2.32 -18.67 7.90
CA LYS A 159 2.27 -20.13 7.74
C LYS A 159 2.37 -20.52 6.27
N TYR A 160 1.64 -19.84 5.39
CA TYR A 160 1.68 -20.08 3.95
C TYR A 160 3.08 -19.86 3.36
N GLY A 161 3.76 -18.78 3.75
CA GLY A 161 5.17 -18.56 3.41
C GLY A 161 6.09 -19.66 3.95
N THR A 162 5.87 -20.09 5.19
CA THR A 162 6.66 -21.18 5.81
C THR A 162 6.48 -22.49 5.05
N ASP A 163 5.25 -22.84 4.69
CA ASP A 163 4.95 -24.04 3.91
C ASP A 163 5.55 -23.98 2.51
N PHE A 164 5.50 -22.81 1.85
CA PHE A 164 6.15 -22.59 0.56
C PHE A 164 7.67 -22.82 0.61
N ILE A 165 8.36 -22.21 1.59
CA ILE A 165 9.80 -22.40 1.76
C ILE A 165 10.14 -23.83 2.17
N ARG A 166 9.31 -24.47 3.01
CA ARG A 166 9.47 -25.87 3.39
C ARG A 166 9.44 -26.80 2.17
N ILE A 167 8.54 -26.56 1.21
CA ILE A 167 8.50 -27.32 -0.06
C ILE A 167 9.79 -27.14 -0.84
N ILE A 168 10.32 -25.92 -0.93
CA ILE A 168 11.59 -25.66 -1.61
C ILE A 168 12.74 -26.41 -0.92
N ASN A 169 12.82 -26.31 0.41
CA ASN A 169 13.89 -26.91 1.21
C ASN A 169 13.86 -28.44 1.21
N ASN A 170 12.68 -29.05 1.32
CA ASN A 170 12.52 -30.50 1.22
C ASN A 170 13.07 -30.99 -0.12
N ASP A 171 12.72 -30.31 -1.21
CA ASP A 171 13.15 -30.73 -2.53
C ASP A 171 14.67 -30.54 -2.72
N ILE A 172 15.28 -29.50 -2.14
CA ILE A 172 16.75 -29.30 -2.15
C ILE A 172 17.47 -30.39 -1.35
N ALA A 173 16.95 -30.75 -0.18
CA ALA A 173 17.54 -31.75 0.71
C ALA A 173 17.56 -33.14 0.05
N ASP A 174 16.51 -33.50 -0.68
CA ASP A 174 16.44 -34.77 -1.38
C ASP A 174 17.43 -34.82 -2.56
N LYS A 175 17.47 -33.78 -3.40
CA LYS A 175 18.43 -33.61 -4.51
C LYS A 175 18.61 -32.12 -4.83
N PRO A 176 19.81 -31.67 -5.27
CA PRO A 176 19.96 -30.30 -5.77
C PRO A 176 18.90 -29.97 -6.82
N ARG A 177 18.06 -28.99 -6.54
CA ARG A 177 16.91 -28.65 -7.38
C ARG A 177 17.31 -27.60 -8.40
N ALA A 178 16.91 -27.82 -9.65
CA ALA A 178 16.85 -26.77 -10.65
C ALA A 178 15.65 -25.84 -10.33
N LEU A 179 15.91 -24.74 -9.63
CA LEU A 179 14.99 -23.61 -9.55
C LEU A 179 15.07 -22.80 -10.85
N LEU A 180 14.07 -21.96 -11.12
CA LEU A 180 14.12 -21.03 -12.26
C LEU A 180 14.63 -19.68 -11.79
N GLY A 181 15.65 -19.16 -12.46
CA GLY A 181 15.98 -17.74 -12.38
C GLY A 181 14.88 -16.87 -13.01
N VAL A 182 15.01 -15.57 -12.82
CA VAL A 182 14.15 -14.55 -13.46
C VAL A 182 14.14 -14.66 -14.99
N ASP A 183 15.26 -15.06 -15.58
CA ASP A 183 15.45 -15.29 -17.02
C ASP A 183 14.81 -16.60 -17.51
N GLY A 184 14.14 -17.35 -16.63
CA GLY A 184 13.55 -18.66 -16.94
C GLY A 184 14.57 -19.78 -17.10
N LYS A 185 15.87 -19.53 -16.88
CA LYS A 185 16.90 -20.58 -16.93
C LYS A 185 16.98 -21.30 -15.59
N ALA A 186 17.34 -22.58 -15.64
CA ALA A 186 17.60 -23.36 -14.45
C ALA A 186 18.77 -22.78 -13.64
N ARG A 187 18.66 -22.85 -12.31
CA ARG A 187 19.67 -22.52 -11.31
C ARG A 187 19.74 -23.65 -10.31
N THR A 188 20.93 -24.17 -10.07
CA THR A 188 21.16 -25.20 -9.06
C THR A 188 21.37 -24.50 -7.73
N VAL A 189 20.50 -24.79 -6.76
CA VAL A 189 20.64 -24.34 -5.38
C VAL A 189 20.89 -25.57 -4.50
N SER A 190 21.92 -25.52 -3.67
CA SER A 190 22.34 -26.64 -2.81
C SER A 190 22.16 -26.35 -1.32
N GLU A 191 22.10 -25.07 -0.92
CA GLU A 191 21.87 -24.68 0.47
C GLU A 191 20.40 -24.38 0.73
N LEU A 192 19.91 -24.79 1.92
CA LEU A 192 18.55 -24.55 2.35
C LEU A 192 18.30 -23.06 2.61
N PHE A 193 17.10 -22.60 2.26
CA PHE A 193 16.63 -21.26 2.59
C PHE A 193 16.31 -21.14 4.08
N GLY A 194 16.61 -19.97 4.64
CA GLY A 194 16.21 -19.62 6.00
C GLY A 194 14.69 -19.40 6.15
N PRO A 195 14.23 -18.95 7.33
CA PRO A 195 12.82 -18.67 7.55
C PRO A 195 12.33 -17.54 6.62
N PRO A 196 11.09 -17.63 6.10
CA PRO A 196 10.51 -16.58 5.28
C PRO A 196 10.29 -15.30 6.09
N ARG A 197 10.47 -14.17 5.41
CA ARG A 197 10.26 -12.83 5.92
C ARG A 197 9.12 -12.18 5.16
N LYS A 198 8.23 -11.54 5.92
CA LYS A 198 7.05 -10.86 5.41
C LYS A 198 7.44 -9.58 4.67
N VAL A 199 7.16 -9.54 3.38
CA VAL A 199 7.42 -8.37 2.53
C VAL A 199 6.16 -7.53 2.45
N VAL A 200 6.19 -6.33 3.04
CA VAL A 200 5.05 -5.41 3.04
C VAL A 200 5.00 -4.53 1.81
N LYS A 201 6.09 -4.41 1.05
CA LYS A 201 6.13 -3.65 -0.21
C LYS A 201 7.24 -4.16 -1.11
N VAL A 202 6.94 -4.20 -2.41
CA VAL A 202 7.93 -4.50 -3.46
C VAL A 202 7.93 -3.38 -4.49
N ALA A 203 9.12 -2.90 -4.81
CA ALA A 203 9.34 -1.98 -5.91
C ALA A 203 10.46 -2.50 -6.82
N LEU A 204 10.39 -2.19 -8.10
CA LEU A 204 11.43 -2.46 -9.07
C LEU A 204 12.11 -1.16 -9.48
N VAL A 205 13.44 -1.17 -9.50
CA VAL A 205 14.23 -0.11 -10.12
C VAL A 205 14.41 -0.50 -11.58
N GLY A 206 13.79 0.28 -12.48
CA GLY A 206 13.92 0.09 -13.91
C GLY A 206 15.32 0.39 -14.44
N PRO A 207 15.60 0.06 -15.71
CA PRO A 207 16.88 0.41 -16.35
C PRO A 207 17.06 1.92 -16.51
N ASP A 208 15.96 2.67 -16.42
CA ASP A 208 15.90 4.14 -16.40
C ASP A 208 16.11 4.74 -14.99
N ASP A 209 16.53 3.93 -14.01
CA ASP A 209 16.66 4.27 -12.59
C ASP A 209 15.33 4.76 -11.94
N VAL A 210 14.19 4.56 -12.62
CA VAL A 210 12.88 4.90 -12.07
C VAL A 210 12.35 3.73 -11.24
N THR A 211 12.03 4.02 -9.98
CA THR A 211 11.44 3.06 -9.05
C THR A 211 9.93 2.98 -9.23
N ARG A 212 9.39 1.77 -9.42
CA ARG A 212 7.95 1.52 -9.62
C ARG A 212 7.48 0.43 -8.66
N GLU A 213 6.36 0.66 -7.97
CA GLU A 213 5.70 -0.38 -7.19
C GLU A 213 5.19 -1.48 -8.11
N PHE A 214 5.34 -2.73 -7.71
CA PHE A 214 5.11 -3.85 -8.62
C PHE A 214 4.19 -4.93 -8.10
N THR A 215 4.45 -5.45 -6.90
CA THR A 215 3.55 -6.40 -6.22
C THR A 215 3.12 -5.80 -4.90
N ASP A 216 1.88 -6.07 -4.53
CA ASP A 216 1.29 -5.53 -3.31
C ASP A 216 1.96 -6.09 -2.06
N PHE A 217 2.39 -7.36 -2.08
CA PHE A 217 2.82 -8.09 -0.88
C PHE A 217 3.64 -9.37 -1.23
N GLY A 218 4.23 -10.04 -0.24
CA GLY A 218 4.87 -11.35 -0.48
C GLY A 218 5.64 -11.92 0.72
N GLN A 219 6.37 -13.01 0.45
CA GLN A 219 7.30 -13.65 1.39
C GLN A 219 8.65 -13.88 0.71
N LEU A 220 9.74 -13.52 1.39
CA LEU A 220 11.11 -13.72 0.92
C LEU A 220 11.89 -14.61 1.87
N ALA A 221 12.67 -15.53 1.35
CA ALA A 221 13.70 -16.22 2.11
C ALA A 221 15.03 -16.13 1.38
N VAL A 222 16.11 -16.03 2.17
CA VAL A 222 17.48 -16.00 1.67
C VAL A 222 18.23 -17.22 2.20
N ASN A 223 19.14 -17.77 1.39
CA ASN A 223 20.02 -18.86 1.81
C ASN A 223 21.48 -18.37 1.97
N PRO A 224 22.39 -19.18 2.54
CA PRO A 224 23.81 -18.81 2.69
C PRO A 224 24.56 -18.53 1.38
N GLN A 225 24.04 -18.96 0.24
CA GLN A 225 24.59 -18.69 -1.10
C GLN A 225 24.07 -17.37 -1.70
N ASP A 226 23.31 -16.59 -0.92
CA ASP A 226 22.67 -15.33 -1.35
C ASP A 226 21.68 -15.53 -2.51
N TRP A 227 21.06 -16.71 -2.59
CA TRP A 227 19.86 -16.92 -3.39
C TRP A 227 18.63 -16.46 -2.62
N TRP A 228 17.69 -15.85 -3.34
CA TRP A 228 16.45 -15.33 -2.78
C TRP A 228 15.25 -16.04 -3.40
N ALA A 229 14.51 -16.79 -2.58
CA ALA A 229 13.23 -17.38 -2.95
C ALA A 229 12.12 -16.38 -2.66
N PHE A 230 11.30 -16.08 -3.67
CA PHE A 230 10.21 -15.11 -3.55
C PHE A 230 8.84 -15.71 -3.86
N LEU A 231 7.91 -15.48 -2.94
CA LEU A 231 6.49 -15.76 -3.09
C LEU A 231 5.73 -14.44 -3.30
N PRO A 232 5.37 -14.08 -4.56
CA PRO A 232 4.59 -12.89 -4.84
C PRO A 232 3.12 -13.06 -4.46
N ILE A 233 2.56 -12.03 -3.81
CA ILE A 233 1.14 -11.96 -3.45
C ILE A 233 0.52 -10.67 -3.99
N GLU A 234 -0.55 -10.80 -4.76
CA GLU A 234 -1.34 -9.68 -5.29
C GLU A 234 -2.62 -9.49 -4.47
N LEU A 235 -2.96 -8.25 -4.15
CA LEU A 235 -4.19 -7.89 -3.44
C LEU A 235 -5.14 -7.21 -4.42
N LYS A 236 -6.28 -7.84 -4.70
CA LYS A 236 -7.19 -7.33 -5.73
C LYS A 236 -8.64 -7.32 -5.25
N LEU A 237 -9.30 -6.20 -5.51
CA LEU A 237 -10.76 -6.13 -5.45
C LEU A 237 -11.36 -6.95 -6.60
N GLU A 238 -12.59 -7.43 -6.43
CA GLU A 238 -13.24 -8.39 -7.33
C GLU A 238 -13.16 -8.02 -8.83
N ARG A 239 -13.44 -6.76 -9.17
CA ARG A 239 -13.38 -6.26 -10.56
C ARG A 239 -11.98 -6.33 -11.20
N ALA A 240 -10.93 -6.27 -10.39
CA ALA A 240 -9.54 -6.25 -10.87
C ALA A 240 -8.96 -7.67 -11.03
N LEU A 241 -9.69 -8.70 -10.58
CA LEU A 241 -9.21 -10.09 -10.66
C LEU A 241 -9.01 -10.58 -12.08
N ALA A 242 -9.79 -10.08 -13.04
CA ALA A 242 -9.62 -10.44 -14.44
C ALA A 242 -8.22 -10.09 -15.00
N GLY A 243 -7.55 -9.08 -14.41
CA GLY A 243 -6.22 -8.63 -14.81
C GLY A 243 -5.05 -9.33 -14.12
N VAL A 244 -5.29 -10.07 -13.03
CA VAL A 244 -4.19 -10.56 -12.16
C VAL A 244 -3.32 -11.60 -12.86
N ALA A 245 -3.91 -12.45 -13.71
CA ALA A 245 -3.16 -13.43 -14.48
C ALA A 245 -2.19 -12.75 -15.47
N GLY A 246 -2.58 -11.60 -16.03
CA GLY A 246 -1.69 -10.79 -16.86
C GLY A 246 -0.51 -10.27 -16.06
N GLN A 247 -0.76 -9.70 -14.87
CA GLN A 247 0.29 -9.21 -13.97
C GLN A 247 1.28 -10.31 -13.58
N PHE A 248 0.77 -11.49 -13.23
CA PHE A 248 1.60 -12.65 -12.93
C PHE A 248 2.43 -13.14 -14.12
N SER A 249 1.87 -13.11 -15.33
CA SER A 249 2.60 -13.47 -16.54
C SER A 249 3.71 -12.46 -16.88
N GLU A 250 3.52 -11.19 -16.54
CA GLU A 250 4.49 -10.11 -16.74
C GLU A 250 5.51 -9.99 -15.60
N PHE A 251 5.33 -10.75 -14.51
CA PHE A 251 6.16 -10.69 -13.31
C PHE A 251 7.65 -10.92 -13.58
N ARG A 252 7.99 -12.09 -14.12
CA ARG A 252 9.39 -12.44 -14.46
C ARG A 252 9.97 -11.59 -15.58
N PRO A 253 9.25 -11.33 -16.71
CA PRO A 253 9.74 -10.42 -17.74
C PRO A 253 10.15 -9.06 -17.20
N ARG A 254 9.35 -8.43 -16.34
CA ARG A 254 9.70 -7.11 -15.77
C ARG A 254 10.88 -7.18 -14.82
N LEU A 255 10.99 -8.24 -14.01
CA LEU A 255 12.18 -8.47 -13.18
C LEU A 255 13.45 -8.65 -14.04
N SER A 256 13.35 -9.28 -15.22
CA SER A 256 14.51 -9.58 -16.07
C SER A 256 15.19 -8.34 -16.64
N VAL A 257 14.43 -7.26 -16.82
CA VAL A 257 14.91 -5.96 -17.30
C VAL A 257 15.14 -4.96 -16.18
N ALA A 258 14.78 -5.30 -14.94
CA ALA A 258 15.01 -4.44 -13.78
C ALA A 258 16.50 -4.44 -13.39
N LYS A 259 16.97 -3.32 -12.85
CA LYS A 259 18.30 -3.20 -12.24
C LYS A 259 18.34 -3.89 -10.88
N SER A 260 17.30 -3.70 -10.09
CA SER A 260 17.13 -4.30 -8.77
C SER A 260 15.66 -4.38 -8.36
N MET A 261 15.37 -5.29 -7.44
CA MET A 261 14.14 -5.33 -6.67
C MET A 261 14.42 -4.77 -5.28
N ILE A 262 13.60 -3.83 -4.82
CA ILE A 262 13.60 -3.33 -3.45
C ILE A 262 12.45 -4.03 -2.72
N ALA A 263 12.77 -4.81 -1.69
CA ALA A 263 11.81 -5.45 -0.83
C ALA A 263 11.84 -4.81 0.56
N THR A 264 10.70 -4.28 1.01
CA THR A 264 10.53 -3.75 2.36
C THR A 264 9.96 -4.84 3.26
N VAL A 265 10.70 -5.19 4.31
CA VAL A 265 10.38 -6.25 5.26
C VAL A 265 10.15 -5.62 6.63
N ILE A 266 9.22 -6.18 7.42
CA ILE A 266 9.08 -5.80 8.83
C ILE A 266 9.96 -6.73 9.66
N GLU A 267 11.01 -6.19 10.28
CA GLU A 267 11.95 -6.92 11.13
C GLU A 267 11.99 -6.21 12.50
N GLY A 268 11.62 -6.93 13.58
CA GLY A 268 11.63 -6.35 14.93
C GLY A 268 10.70 -5.14 15.13
N GLY A 269 9.71 -4.94 14.25
CA GLY A 269 8.81 -3.78 14.27
C GLY A 269 9.22 -2.65 13.33
N GLU A 270 10.41 -2.71 12.72
CA GLU A 270 10.94 -1.69 11.83
C GLU A 270 10.86 -2.11 10.36
N GLU A 271 10.71 -1.13 9.46
CA GLU A 271 10.78 -1.34 8.01
C GLU A 271 12.23 -1.39 7.53
N VAL A 272 12.71 -2.58 7.15
CA VAL A 272 14.05 -2.80 6.59
C VAL A 272 13.95 -2.99 5.09
N GLN A 273 14.78 -2.27 4.32
CA GLN A 273 14.85 -2.40 2.87
C GLN A 273 15.98 -3.32 2.44
N HIS A 274 15.65 -4.32 1.64
CA HIS A 274 16.59 -5.23 1.00
C HIS A 274 16.66 -4.92 -0.50
N ILE A 275 17.87 -4.69 -1.01
CA ILE A 275 18.13 -4.46 -2.44
C ILE A 275 18.63 -5.77 -3.05
N ILE A 276 17.81 -6.40 -3.88
CA ILE A 276 18.05 -7.73 -4.42
C ILE A 276 18.29 -7.62 -5.92
N LYS A 277 19.38 -8.23 -6.41
CA LYS A 277 19.63 -8.28 -7.85
C LYS A 277 18.73 -9.35 -8.48
N PRO A 278 18.11 -9.12 -9.65
CA PRO A 278 17.27 -10.13 -10.29
C PRO A 278 18.00 -11.44 -10.58
N ALA A 279 19.32 -11.37 -10.81
CA ALA A 279 20.17 -12.55 -10.99
C ALA A 279 20.24 -13.48 -9.77
N GLN A 280 19.86 -13.00 -8.58
CA GLN A 280 19.84 -13.74 -7.31
C GLN A 280 18.44 -14.26 -6.95
N LEU A 281 17.41 -13.86 -7.69
CA LEU A 281 16.05 -14.32 -7.46
C LEU A 281 15.83 -15.68 -8.14
N VAL A 282 15.24 -16.59 -7.38
CA VAL A 282 14.87 -17.93 -7.84
C VAL A 282 13.41 -18.23 -7.50
N PHE A 283 12.80 -19.00 -8.39
CA PHE A 283 11.40 -19.39 -8.35
C PHE A 283 11.29 -20.89 -8.56
N LEU A 284 10.22 -21.47 -8.03
CA LEU A 284 9.86 -22.85 -8.34
C LEU A 284 9.53 -23.02 -9.84
N ARG A 285 9.92 -24.16 -10.42
CA ARG A 285 9.77 -24.43 -11.86
C ARG A 285 8.33 -24.70 -12.30
N HIS A 286 7.59 -25.44 -11.48
CA HIS A 286 6.27 -25.99 -11.82
C HIS A 286 5.11 -25.37 -11.04
N ASP A 287 5.40 -24.61 -10.00
CA ASP A 287 4.41 -23.90 -9.20
C ASP A 287 5.03 -22.57 -8.76
N LEU A 288 4.67 -21.45 -9.38
CA LEU A 288 5.23 -20.16 -9.02
C LEU A 288 4.78 -19.68 -7.63
N GLY A 289 3.87 -20.40 -6.96
CA GLY A 289 3.26 -20.00 -5.68
C GLY A 289 2.44 -18.70 -5.79
N GLN A 290 2.32 -18.13 -6.99
CA GLN A 290 1.68 -16.85 -7.25
C GLN A 290 0.27 -16.87 -6.68
N THR A 291 0.00 -15.96 -5.75
CA THR A 291 -1.26 -15.96 -5.01
C THR A 291 -1.94 -14.62 -5.13
N VAL A 292 -3.22 -14.62 -5.50
CA VAL A 292 -4.07 -13.45 -5.38
C VAL A 292 -4.98 -13.59 -4.17
N ILE A 293 -5.04 -12.56 -3.34
CA ILE A 293 -5.97 -12.45 -2.22
C ILE A 293 -7.03 -11.42 -2.58
N ALA A 294 -8.28 -11.80 -2.42
CA ALA A 294 -9.42 -10.97 -2.78
C ALA A 294 -10.52 -11.05 -1.73
N PRO A 295 -11.39 -10.03 -1.62
CA PRO A 295 -12.61 -10.14 -0.84
C PRO A 295 -13.51 -11.25 -1.38
N THR A 296 -14.40 -11.74 -0.53
CA THR A 296 -15.48 -12.67 -0.89
C THR A 296 -16.40 -11.99 -1.91
N SER A 297 -16.85 -12.73 -2.92
CA SER A 297 -17.74 -12.17 -3.96
C SER A 297 -19.07 -11.72 -3.37
N ALA A 298 -19.72 -10.72 -3.98
CA ALA A 298 -21.04 -10.26 -3.53
C ALA A 298 -22.08 -11.40 -3.49
N LYS A 299 -22.03 -12.32 -4.48
CA LYS A 299 -22.89 -13.50 -4.54
C LYS A 299 -22.65 -14.45 -3.35
N GLN A 300 -21.39 -14.70 -3.01
CA GLN A 300 -21.04 -15.58 -1.90
C GLN A 300 -21.36 -14.94 -0.55
N ILE A 301 -21.17 -13.63 -0.39
CA ILE A 301 -21.63 -12.91 0.81
C ILE A 301 -23.15 -13.02 0.97
N ALA A 302 -23.93 -12.84 -0.12
CA ALA A 302 -25.37 -12.99 -0.07
C ALA A 302 -25.79 -14.41 0.36
N ALA A 303 -25.11 -15.44 -0.16
CA ALA A 303 -25.35 -16.82 0.23
C ALA A 303 -25.01 -17.08 1.71
N ILE A 304 -23.89 -16.56 2.22
CA ILE A 304 -23.50 -16.69 3.63
C ILE A 304 -24.54 -16.02 4.53
N ARG A 305 -25.00 -14.81 4.19
CA ARG A 305 -26.03 -14.08 4.96
C ARG A 305 -27.38 -14.78 4.96
N ALA A 306 -27.72 -15.49 3.88
CA ALA A 306 -28.95 -16.30 3.83
C ALA A 306 -28.91 -17.48 4.81
N SER A 307 -27.72 -17.95 5.20
CA SER A 307 -27.52 -19.03 6.17
C SER A 307 -27.51 -18.55 7.63
N GLY A 308 -27.49 -17.24 7.88
CA GLY A 308 -27.48 -16.66 9.23
C GLY A 308 -26.62 -15.40 9.35
N PRO A 309 -26.60 -14.77 10.55
CA PRO A 309 -25.70 -13.65 10.82
C PRO A 309 -24.24 -14.08 10.70
N ILE A 310 -23.40 -13.20 10.15
CA ILE A 310 -21.95 -13.43 10.06
C ILE A 310 -21.34 -13.15 11.42
N ASP A 311 -20.68 -14.16 12.00
CA ASP A 311 -19.94 -14.00 13.24
C ASP A 311 -18.79 -12.99 13.04
N PRO A 312 -18.72 -11.90 13.83
CA PRO A 312 -17.62 -10.95 13.79
C PRO A 312 -16.23 -11.60 13.92
N SER A 313 -16.12 -12.71 14.67
CA SER A 313 -14.84 -13.43 14.82
C SER A 313 -14.38 -14.14 13.54
N SER A 314 -15.30 -14.37 12.60
CA SER A 314 -15.02 -15.00 11.31
C SER A 314 -14.56 -14.01 10.23
N ILE A 315 -14.66 -12.71 10.49
CA ILE A 315 -14.16 -11.68 9.58
C ILE A 315 -12.66 -11.87 9.35
N ALA A 316 -12.21 -11.55 8.14
CA ALA A 316 -10.83 -11.76 7.72
C ALA A 316 -10.41 -13.24 7.65
N SER A 317 -11.32 -14.22 7.80
CA SER A 317 -10.99 -15.63 7.56
C SER A 317 -10.89 -15.98 6.07
N ILE A 318 -10.16 -17.04 5.73
CA ILE A 318 -10.09 -17.59 4.38
C ILE A 318 -11.29 -18.52 4.16
N VAL A 319 -12.14 -18.20 3.18
CA VAL A 319 -13.38 -18.96 2.88
C VAL A 319 -13.33 -19.75 1.57
N ASP A 320 -12.36 -19.43 0.70
CA ASP A 320 -12.06 -20.18 -0.52
C ASP A 320 -10.55 -20.08 -0.74
N PHE A 321 -9.88 -21.21 -0.97
CA PHE A 321 -8.48 -21.24 -1.37
C PHE A 321 -8.27 -22.39 -2.34
N GLY A 322 -7.81 -22.07 -3.55
CA GLY A 322 -7.59 -23.09 -4.55
C GLY A 322 -6.88 -22.59 -5.79
N PRO A 323 -6.47 -23.51 -6.67
CA PRO A 323 -5.84 -23.16 -7.93
C PRO A 323 -6.84 -22.50 -8.87
N ALA A 324 -6.35 -21.55 -9.66
CA ALA A 324 -7.04 -20.90 -10.74
C ALA A 324 -6.13 -20.93 -11.98
N PHE A 325 -6.75 -21.07 -13.15
CA PHE A 325 -6.04 -21.11 -14.42
C PHE A 325 -6.56 -20.04 -15.36
N SER A 326 -5.63 -19.34 -16.01
CA SER A 326 -5.93 -18.40 -17.08
C SER A 326 -5.59 -19.03 -18.42
N HIS A 327 -6.61 -19.39 -19.19
CA HIS A 327 -6.43 -19.90 -20.56
C HIS A 327 -5.78 -18.85 -21.49
N LYS A 328 -6.07 -17.56 -21.29
CA LYS A 328 -5.49 -16.47 -22.09
C LYS A 328 -3.98 -16.34 -21.89
N HIS A 329 -3.53 -16.44 -20.64
CA HIS A 329 -2.12 -16.23 -20.28
C HIS A 329 -1.35 -17.53 -20.05
N GLN A 330 -2.01 -18.70 -20.22
CA GLN A 330 -1.45 -20.04 -19.97
C GLN A 330 -0.72 -20.12 -18.62
N SER A 331 -1.37 -19.57 -17.59
CA SER A 331 -0.76 -19.37 -16.26
C SER A 331 -1.68 -19.90 -15.18
N MET A 332 -1.09 -20.64 -14.24
CA MET A 332 -1.72 -21.14 -13.02
C MET A 332 -1.29 -20.28 -11.84
N TYR A 333 -2.22 -19.97 -10.96
CA TYR A 333 -2.01 -19.20 -9.73
C TYR A 333 -3.01 -19.66 -8.66
N TYR A 334 -2.77 -19.35 -7.39
CA TYR A 334 -3.71 -19.60 -6.31
C TYR A 334 -4.59 -18.38 -6.06
N ARG A 335 -5.88 -18.62 -5.78
CA ARG A 335 -6.81 -17.58 -5.37
C ARG A 335 -7.28 -17.86 -3.96
N ALA A 336 -7.05 -16.90 -3.06
CA ALA A 336 -7.64 -16.87 -1.74
C ALA A 336 -8.80 -15.86 -1.68
N ARG A 337 -9.94 -16.26 -1.12
CA ARG A 337 -11.03 -15.37 -0.76
C ARG A 337 -11.08 -15.17 0.73
N VAL A 338 -11.09 -13.92 1.13
CA VAL A 338 -11.15 -13.50 2.52
C VAL A 338 -12.58 -13.05 2.83
N LEU A 339 -13.12 -13.45 3.98
CA LEU A 339 -14.45 -13.06 4.45
C LEU A 339 -14.47 -11.58 4.83
N VAL A 340 -14.63 -10.75 3.81
CA VAL A 340 -14.82 -9.31 3.88
C VAL A 340 -15.80 -8.93 2.78
N ASP A 341 -16.91 -8.29 3.15
CA ASP A 341 -17.78 -7.60 2.20
C ASP A 341 -17.17 -6.24 1.89
N ARG A 342 -17.00 -5.95 0.59
CA ARG A 342 -16.53 -4.64 0.12
C ARG A 342 -17.37 -3.49 0.70
N ARG A 343 -18.68 -3.69 0.90
CA ARG A 343 -19.56 -2.66 1.47
C ARG A 343 -19.18 -2.27 2.89
N TRP A 344 -18.63 -3.19 3.68
CA TRP A 344 -18.15 -2.85 5.02
C TRP A 344 -16.96 -1.90 4.96
N LEU A 345 -16.02 -2.13 4.02
CA LEU A 345 -14.89 -1.22 3.81
C LEU A 345 -15.34 0.14 3.26
N GLU A 346 -16.35 0.14 2.39
CA GLU A 346 -16.92 1.38 1.84
C GLU A 346 -17.67 2.21 2.88
N GLU A 347 -18.38 1.57 3.82
CA GLU A 347 -19.06 2.25 4.93
C GLU A 347 -18.09 3.12 5.75
N LEU A 348 -16.87 2.63 5.99
CA LEU A 348 -15.86 3.36 6.76
C LEU A 348 -15.37 4.66 6.10
N ILE A 349 -15.57 4.78 4.79
CA ILE A 349 -15.10 5.93 4.00
C ILE A 349 -16.25 6.71 3.35
N MET A 350 -17.50 6.41 3.69
CA MET A 350 -18.65 7.23 3.32
C MET A 350 -18.47 8.73 3.65
N PRO A 351 -17.84 9.13 4.78
CA PRO A 351 -17.61 10.54 5.08
C PRO A 351 -16.80 11.28 4.00
N LEU A 352 -16.06 10.55 3.16
CA LEU A 352 -15.28 11.10 2.04
C LEU A 352 -16.10 11.35 0.78
N THR A 353 -17.16 10.56 0.56
CA THR A 353 -17.81 10.45 -0.77
C THR A 353 -19.21 11.01 -0.82
N ASP A 354 -19.89 11.06 0.33
CA ASP A 354 -21.21 11.69 0.48
C ASP A 354 -21.08 12.88 1.42
N PRO A 355 -20.53 14.02 0.93
CA PRO A 355 -20.17 15.10 1.80
C PRO A 355 -21.34 15.90 2.40
#